data_AF-A0A417QX67-F1
#
_entry.id   AF-A0A417QX67-F1
#
_cell.length_a   1.000
_cell.length_b   1.000
_cell.length_c   1.000
_cell.angle_alpha   90.00
_cell.angle_beta   90.00
_cell.angle_gamma   90.00
#
_symmetry.space_group_name_H-M   'P 1'
#
loop_
_entity.id
_entity.type
_entity.pdbx_description
1 polymer ?
#
loop_
_entity_poly.entity_id
_entity_poly.type
_entity_poly.pdbx_seq_one_letter_code
_entity_poly.pdbx_strand_id
1 'polypeptide(L)' 'MAETSTGTNTETTEKVHSKKFDSLKKKWEMDYITKDTLKGWVALNEKRAGKGITAEEYKEITGEEYEASEE' A
#
# COMPACT_ATOMS: atom_id res chain seq x y z
N MET A 1 19.33 5.68 15.86
CA MET A 1 17.99 5.07 15.92
C MET A 1 17.16 5.73 14.84
N ALA A 2 16.57 4.90 13.96
CA ALA A 2 15.59 5.20 12.92
C ALA A 2 15.73 6.56 12.20
N GLU A 3 16.53 6.55 11.13
CA GLU A 3 16.50 7.60 10.11
C GLU A 3 15.18 7.46 9.35
N THR A 4 14.20 8.31 9.69
CA THR A 4 12.92 8.45 8.98
C THR A 4 13.18 8.97 7.58
N SER A 5 13.50 8.08 6.65
CA SER A 5 13.55 8.35 5.23
C SER A 5 12.22 7.94 4.62
N THR A 6 11.36 8.89 4.28
CA THR A 6 10.45 8.71 3.15
C THR A 6 10.15 10.07 2.56
N GLY A 7 11.01 10.46 1.62
CA GLY A 7 10.79 11.61 0.76
C GLY A 7 9.55 11.41 -0.09
N THR A 8 8.70 12.43 -0.07
CA THR A 8 7.64 12.71 -1.02
C THR A 8 8.17 12.77 -2.45
N ASN A 9 7.44 12.19 -3.41
CA ASN A 9 7.11 12.74 -4.74
C ASN A 9 6.53 11.61 -5.62
N THR A 10 5.21 11.47 -5.74
CA THR A 10 4.39 12.03 -6.83
C THR A 10 4.93 11.74 -8.23
N GLU A 11 4.45 10.66 -8.85
CA GLU A 11 4.22 10.65 -10.29
C GLU A 11 2.74 10.39 -10.55
N THR A 12 2.03 11.48 -10.84
CA THR A 12 0.67 11.49 -11.36
C THR A 12 0.68 10.84 -12.73
N THR A 13 0.38 9.55 -12.81
CA THR A 13 -0.13 8.94 -14.03
C THR A 13 -1.56 8.52 -13.74
N GLU A 14 -2.46 8.69 -14.69
CA GLU A 14 -3.90 8.38 -14.60
C GLU A 14 -4.17 6.86 -14.45
N LYS A 15 -3.48 6.17 -13.54
CA LYS A 15 -3.82 4.82 -13.11
C LYS A 15 -5.10 4.93 -12.30
N VAL A 16 -6.16 4.29 -12.77
CA VAL A 16 -7.38 4.06 -11.99
C VAL A 16 -6.99 3.16 -10.81
N HIS A 17 -6.61 3.77 -9.70
CA HIS A 17 -6.33 3.05 -8.46
C HIS A 17 -7.63 2.53 -7.85
N SER A 18 -7.50 1.48 -7.04
CA SER A 18 -8.58 0.90 -6.25
C SER A 18 -9.16 1.95 -5.31
N LYS A 19 -10.48 1.90 -5.05
CA LYS A 19 -11.16 2.82 -4.11
C LYS A 19 -10.53 2.86 -2.71
N LYS A 20 -9.74 1.84 -2.35
CA LYS A 20 -9.05 1.74 -1.05
C LYS A 20 -7.64 2.30 -1.06
N PHE A 21 -7.03 2.50 -2.22
CA PHE A 21 -5.68 3.05 -2.35
C PHE A 21 -5.53 4.41 -1.67
N ASP A 22 -6.35 5.39 -2.07
CA ASP A 22 -6.28 6.76 -1.52
C ASP A 22 -6.45 6.78 0.01
N SER A 23 -7.41 6.01 0.52
CA SER A 23 -7.64 5.89 1.96
C SER A 23 -6.47 5.25 2.72
N LEU A 24 -5.84 4.25 2.12
CA LEU A 24 -4.70 3.54 2.73
C LEU A 24 -3.43 4.37 2.64
N LYS A 25 -3.18 5.02 1.50
CA LYS A 25 -2.08 5.95 1.29
C LYS A 25 -2.13 7.08 2.32
N LYS A 26 -3.27 7.73 2.47
CA LYS A 26 -3.46 8.80 3.47
C LYS A 26 -3.21 8.31 4.89
N LYS A 27 -3.67 7.10 5.24
CA LYS A 27 -3.42 6.52 6.57
C LYS A 27 -1.95 6.17 6.78
N TRP A 28 -1.26 5.69 5.75
CA TRP A 28 0.17 5.41 5.77
C TRP A 28 0.99 6.69 5.94
N GLU A 29 0.67 7.75 5.18
CA GLU A 29 1.31 9.07 5.30
C GLU A 29 1.10 9.70 6.69
N MET A 30 0.02 9.33 7.38
CA MET A 30 -0.27 9.75 8.74
C MET A 30 0.22 8.75 9.81
N ASP A 31 0.95 7.70 9.43
CA ASP A 31 1.44 6.63 10.34
C ASP A 31 0.32 5.92 11.14
N TYR A 32 -0.92 5.92 10.63
CA TYR A 32 -2.06 5.25 11.27
C TYR A 32 -2.09 3.74 11.05
N ILE A 33 -1.40 3.25 10.02
CA ILE A 33 -1.37 1.85 9.63
C ILE A 33 0.05 1.40 9.36
N THR A 34 0.30 0.12 9.53
CA THR A 34 1.60 -0.51 9.27
C THR A 34 1.62 -1.22 7.93
N LYS A 35 2.83 -1.63 7.51
CA LYS A 35 3.05 -2.48 6.34
C LYS A 35 2.21 -3.75 6.41
N ASP A 36 2.10 -4.37 7.59
CA ASP A 36 1.29 -5.57 7.83
C ASP A 36 -0.19 -5.34 7.49
N THR A 37 -0.74 -4.19 7.88
CA THR A 37 -2.11 -3.82 7.52
C THR A 37 -2.28 -3.78 6.01
N LEU A 38 -1.36 -3.12 5.29
CA LEU A 38 -1.36 -3.04 3.83
C LEU A 38 -1.22 -4.42 3.18
N LYS A 39 -0.36 -5.30 3.71
CA LYS A 39 -0.23 -6.71 3.25
C LYS A 39 -1.57 -7.44 3.37
N GLY A 40 -2.29 -7.25 4.48
CA GLY A 40 -3.64 -7.79 4.67
C GLY A 40 -4.64 -7.31 3.62
N TRP A 41 -4.55 -6.06 3.16
CA TRP A 41 -5.39 -5.55 2.07
C TRP A 41 -5.03 -6.13 0.71
N VAL A 42 -3.75 -6.44 0.45
CA VAL A 42 -3.32 -7.15 -0.76
C VAL A 42 -3.88 -8.57 -0.77
N ALA A 43 -3.65 -9.33 0.30
CA ALA A 43 -4.18 -10.68 0.46
C ALA A 43 -5.72 -10.72 0.41
N LEU A 44 -6.39 -9.68 0.94
CA LEU A 44 -7.84 -9.54 0.83
C LEU A 44 -8.29 -9.35 -0.63
N ASN A 45 -7.52 -8.61 -1.43
CA ASN A 45 -7.81 -8.42 -2.85
C ASN A 45 -7.62 -9.71 -3.65
N GLU A 46 -6.59 -10.50 -3.33
CA GLU A 46 -6.40 -11.85 -3.91
C GLU A 46 -7.57 -12.77 -3.60
N LYS A 47 -8.06 -12.76 -2.36
CA LYS A 47 -9.22 -13.56 -1.94
C LYS A 47 -10.55 -13.01 -2.46
N ARG A 48 -10.66 -11.69 -2.63
CA ARG A 48 -11.87 -10.96 -3.05
C ARG A 48 -11.48 -9.74 -3.88
N ALA A 49 -11.39 -9.95 -5.19
CA ALA A 49 -11.09 -8.90 -6.15
C ALA A 49 -12.01 -7.67 -5.96
N GLY A 50 -11.40 -6.49 -5.85
CA GLY A 50 -12.10 -5.22 -5.69
C GLY A 50 -12.43 -4.83 -4.24
N LYS A 51 -12.07 -5.66 -3.24
CA LYS A 51 -12.17 -5.27 -1.81
C LYS A 51 -10.90 -4.70 -1.23
N GLY A 52 -9.75 -4.88 -1.88
CA GLY A 52 -8.45 -4.45 -1.37
C GLY A 52 -7.64 -3.59 -2.32
N ILE A 53 -6.33 -3.68 -2.20
CA ILE A 53 -5.34 -3.06 -3.08
C ILE A 53 -4.50 -4.15 -3.76
N THR A 54 -3.86 -3.86 -4.88
CA THR A 54 -2.93 -4.78 -5.53
C THR A 54 -1.53 -4.69 -4.90
N ALA A 55 -0.67 -5.67 -5.21
CA ALA A 55 0.75 -5.63 -4.83
C ALA A 55 1.47 -4.40 -5.42
N GLU A 56 1.09 -3.95 -6.63
CA GLU A 56 1.59 -2.70 -7.22
C GLU A 56 1.22 -1.49 -6.37
N GLU A 57 -0.04 -1.41 -5.95
CA GLU A 57 -0.55 -0.34 -5.09
C GLU A 57 0.11 -0.33 -3.71
N TYR A 58 0.39 -1.52 -3.14
CA TYR A 58 1.18 -1.64 -1.91
C TYR A 58 2.56 -1.01 -2.06
N LYS A 59 3.24 -1.29 -3.20
CA LYS A 59 4.55 -0.74 -3.51
C LYS A 59 4.51 0.77 -3.73
N GLU A 60 3.44 1.28 -4.32
CA GLU A 60 3.25 2.74 -4.46
C GLU A 60 3.00 3.44 -3.12
N ILE A 61 2.32 2.79 -2.16
CA ILE A 61 2.06 3.36 -0.83
C ILE A 61 3.32 3.31 0.04
N THR A 62 3.95 2.14 0.13
CA THR A 62 5.05 1.88 1.07
C THR A 62 6.43 2.19 0.51
N GLY A 63 6.56 2.23 -0.82
CA GLY A 63 7.86 2.23 -1.50
C GLY A 63 8.57 0.87 -1.47
N GLU A 64 7.96 -0.17 -0.87
CA GLU A 64 8.53 -1.50 -0.73
C GLU A 64 7.79 -2.54 -1.55
N GLU A 65 8.53 -3.56 -1.98
CA GLU A 65 7.93 -4.66 -2.72
C GLU A 65 7.10 -5.55 -1.80
N TYR A 66 5.89 -5.91 -2.24
CA TYR A 66 5.05 -6.83 -1.48
C TYR A 66 5.65 -8.24 -1.53
N GLU A 67 6.34 -8.62 -0.47
CA GLU A 67 6.72 -10.02 -0.23
C GLU A 67 5.60 -10.71 0.56
N ALA A 68 4.78 -11.49 -0.17
CA ALA A 68 3.95 -12.51 0.43
C ALA A 68 4.89 -13.60 0.97
N SER A 69 5.26 -13.49 2.24
CA SER A 69 5.86 -14.60 2.95
C SER A 69 4.83 -15.74 2.95
N GLU A 70 4.98 -16.70 2.04
CA GLU A 70 4.26 -17.96 2.11
C GLU A 70 4.74 -18.67 3.39
N GLU A 71 3.91 -18.66 4.44
CA GLU A 71 4.05 -19.55 5.60
C GLU A 71 2.90 -20.55 5.62
#